data_AF-A0A7X7YII5-F1
#
_entry.id   AF-A0A7X7YII5-F1
#
_cell.length_a   1.000
_cell.length_b   1.000
_cell.length_c   1.000
_cell.angle_alpha   90.00
_cell.angle_beta   90.00
_cell.angle_gamma   90.00
#
_symmetry.space_group_name_H-M   'P 1'
#
loop_
_entity.id
_entity.type
_entity.pdbx_description
1 polymer ?
#
loop_
_entity_poly.entity_id
_entity_poly.type
_entity_poly.pdbx_seq_one_letter_code
_entity_poly.pdbx_strand_id
1 'polypeptide(L)'
;MRQVLVMMGIGVFAIPVMAAVNFTATDAGGGKLQIAYTTTDGDLPRGVALRISCGDGAVLDIAAPFVADPAFNTFPDYAYSNPLNYAVGNGHPLAKSTEAGALDADASDFSISMGVLDQTGNQSAGPATTTNLITVQLKGVGCPTTVTISADTLRGPASGVVGSVLSSNLPITVEVLNMCGECLKWSAPEYPDWVAWGKPACWCYRRQCRGDINGKKEPIGTAQIGATDLNTFKSAFGKNPTDLAFVSNGICADLNHAKEKIGTARVGATDLGQFKLYYGKAAAAIPECDFLHYKFWLTP
;
A
#
# COMPACT_ATOMS: atom_id res chain seq x y z
N MET A 1 -27.07 20.86 30.35
CA MET A 1 -27.63 21.09 29.01
C MET A 1 -27.57 22.57 28.70
N ARG A 2 -26.69 23.00 27.79
CA ARG A 2 -26.91 24.08 26.81
C ARG A 2 -25.67 24.17 25.92
N GLN A 3 -25.96 24.20 24.63
CA GLN A 3 -25.06 23.98 23.50
C GLN A 3 -24.05 25.11 23.37
N VAL A 4 -22.78 24.76 23.13
CA VAL A 4 -21.78 25.70 22.62
C VAL A 4 -21.89 25.69 21.10
N LEU A 5 -22.51 26.74 20.57
CA LEU A 5 -22.45 27.10 19.15
C LEU A 5 -21.00 27.50 18.84
N VAL A 6 -20.34 26.76 17.97
CA VAL A 6 -19.15 27.24 17.24
C VAL A 6 -19.59 27.43 15.80
N MET A 7 -19.95 28.68 15.46
CA MET A 7 -19.89 29.14 14.08
C MET A 7 -18.47 29.57 13.80
N MET A 8 -17.80 28.92 12.84
CA MET A 8 -16.61 29.49 12.20
C MET A 8 -16.46 28.93 10.79
N GLY A 9 -16.58 29.83 9.80
CA GLY A 9 -15.98 29.68 8.47
C GLY A 9 -16.86 29.07 7.38
N ILE A 10 -17.74 29.88 6.77
CA ILE A 10 -18.16 29.66 5.38
C ILE A 10 -16.94 29.96 4.50
N GLY A 11 -16.27 28.91 4.01
CA GLY A 11 -15.49 29.00 2.79
C GLY A 11 -16.41 28.75 1.61
N VAL A 12 -16.92 29.82 0.98
CA VAL A 12 -17.45 29.72 -0.38
C VAL A 12 -16.24 29.40 -1.26
N PHE A 13 -15.94 28.12 -1.45
CA PHE A 13 -15.07 27.72 -2.54
C PHE A 13 -15.79 28.10 -3.83
N ALA A 14 -15.12 28.89 -4.67
CA ALA A 14 -15.54 29.10 -6.05
C ALA A 14 -15.89 27.73 -6.63
N ILE A 15 -17.16 27.51 -6.95
CA ILE A 15 -17.59 26.29 -7.63
C ILE A 15 -16.82 26.35 -8.96
N PRO A 16 -15.87 25.42 -9.24
CA PRO A 16 -15.26 25.40 -10.54
C PRO A 16 -16.40 25.28 -11.56
N VAL A 17 -16.31 26.04 -12.65
CA VAL A 17 -17.07 25.78 -13.88
C VAL A 17 -17.14 24.26 -14.02
N MET A 18 -18.35 23.69 -13.98
CA MET A 18 -18.52 22.24 -13.89
C MET A 18 -17.74 21.59 -15.03
N ALA A 19 -16.67 20.88 -14.68
CA ALA A 19 -15.87 20.18 -15.67
C ALA A 19 -16.75 19.14 -16.36
N ALA A 20 -16.69 19.06 -17.69
CA ALA A 20 -17.48 18.10 -18.45
C ALA A 20 -17.20 16.66 -18.02
N VAL A 21 -15.96 16.38 -17.60
CA VAL A 21 -15.52 15.14 -16.97
C VAL A 21 -14.94 15.42 -15.59
N ASN A 22 -15.58 14.90 -14.55
CA ASN A 22 -15.11 15.01 -13.18
C ASN A 22 -14.42 13.71 -12.76
N PHE A 23 -13.09 13.72 -12.69
CA PHE A 23 -12.31 12.61 -12.15
C PHE A 23 -12.37 12.60 -10.63
N THR A 24 -12.40 11.41 -10.07
CA THR A 24 -12.21 11.18 -8.64
C THR A 24 -11.14 10.11 -8.46
N ALA A 25 -10.42 10.21 -7.35
CA ALA A 25 -9.43 9.23 -6.97
C ALA A 25 -9.58 8.92 -5.49
N THR A 26 -9.47 7.64 -5.15
CA THR A 26 -9.67 7.13 -3.80
C THR A 26 -8.64 6.08 -3.46
N ASP A 27 -8.24 6.05 -2.19
CA ASP A 27 -7.54 4.90 -1.63
C ASP A 27 -8.51 3.73 -1.46
N ALA A 28 -8.33 2.68 -2.26
CA ALA A 28 -9.10 1.43 -2.17
C ALA A 28 -8.52 0.46 -1.11
N GLY A 29 -7.55 0.92 -0.32
CA GLY A 29 -6.90 0.19 0.75
C GLY A 29 -5.76 -0.69 0.26
N GLY A 30 -4.76 -0.89 1.12
CA GLY A 30 -3.61 -1.72 0.80
C GLY A 30 -2.85 -1.20 -0.42
N GLY A 31 -2.61 0.11 -0.50
CA GLY A 31 -1.84 0.75 -1.58
C GLY A 31 -2.49 0.75 -2.95
N LYS A 32 -3.79 0.49 -3.03
CA LYS A 32 -4.52 0.54 -4.29
C LYS A 32 -5.03 1.95 -4.54
N LEU A 33 -4.51 2.58 -5.58
CA LEU A 33 -5.07 3.79 -6.15
C LEU A 33 -6.19 3.40 -7.11
N GLN A 34 -7.42 3.82 -6.80
CA GLN A 34 -8.57 3.67 -7.70
C GLN A 34 -8.95 5.02 -8.27
N ILE A 35 -9.07 5.09 -9.60
CA ILE A 35 -9.48 6.28 -10.34
C ILE A 35 -10.86 6.01 -10.95
N ALA A 36 -11.73 7.01 -10.91
CA ALA A 36 -13.09 6.97 -11.43
C ALA A 36 -13.39 8.31 -12.14
N TYR A 37 -14.49 8.34 -12.91
CA TYR A 37 -15.01 9.60 -13.44
C TYR A 37 -16.52 9.57 -13.61
N THR A 38 -17.10 10.77 -13.65
CA THR A 38 -18.48 11.04 -14.07
C THR A 38 -18.50 12.16 -15.09
N THR A 39 -19.32 12.07 -16.13
CA THR A 39 -19.57 13.17 -17.06
C THR A 39 -20.90 13.85 -16.79
N THR A 40 -20.95 15.16 -16.99
CA THR A 40 -22.18 15.97 -16.86
C THR A 40 -22.76 16.38 -18.21
N ASP A 41 -21.94 16.34 -19.26
CA ASP A 41 -22.31 16.73 -20.61
C ASP A 41 -22.56 15.49 -21.48
N GLY A 42 -23.47 15.60 -22.45
CA GLY A 42 -23.84 14.50 -23.34
C GLY A 42 -22.72 14.02 -24.28
N ASP A 43 -21.56 14.69 -24.28
CA ASP A 43 -20.35 14.20 -24.96
C ASP A 43 -19.57 13.27 -24.03
N LEU A 44 -19.10 12.16 -24.57
CA LEU A 44 -18.60 11.03 -23.79
C LEU A 44 -17.12 10.78 -24.09
N PRO A 45 -16.32 10.37 -23.08
CA PRO A 45 -14.90 10.05 -23.27
C PRO A 45 -14.71 8.96 -24.31
N ARG A 46 -13.89 9.20 -25.33
CA ARG A 46 -13.46 8.20 -26.32
C ARG A 46 -12.09 7.62 -25.99
N GLY A 47 -11.37 8.27 -25.09
CA GLY A 47 -10.10 7.83 -24.55
C GLY A 47 -9.68 8.70 -23.37
N VAL A 48 -8.75 8.19 -22.58
CA VAL A 48 -8.22 8.82 -21.38
C VAL A 48 -6.70 8.76 -21.41
N ALA A 49 -6.07 9.91 -21.12
CA ALA A 49 -4.63 10.11 -21.07
C ALA A 49 -4.28 10.84 -19.77
N LEU A 50 -3.85 10.07 -18.76
CA LEU A 50 -3.50 10.60 -17.43
C LEU A 50 -2.03 10.40 -17.16
N ARG A 51 -1.41 11.37 -16.50
CA ARG A 51 -0.09 11.24 -15.88
C ARG A 51 -0.26 11.12 -14.38
N ILE A 52 0.34 10.08 -13.82
CA ILE A 52 0.35 9.77 -12.40
C ILE A 52 1.74 10.07 -11.86
N SER A 53 1.79 10.89 -10.82
CA SER A 53 3.00 11.24 -10.10
C SER A 53 2.86 10.82 -8.64
N CYS A 54 3.69 9.88 -8.22
CA CYS A 54 3.72 9.33 -6.87
C CYS A 54 4.79 10.05 -6.04
N GLY A 55 4.37 10.62 -4.90
CA GLY A 55 5.28 11.23 -3.93
C GLY A 55 5.97 10.20 -3.03
N ASP A 56 6.88 10.70 -2.19
CA ASP A 56 7.36 9.99 -0.99
C ASP A 56 8.01 8.61 -1.25
N GLY A 57 8.59 8.42 -2.44
CA GLY A 57 9.24 7.15 -2.81
C GLY A 57 8.27 5.99 -3.05
N ALA A 58 6.98 6.28 -3.25
CA ALA A 58 6.03 5.33 -3.79
C ALA A 58 6.27 5.14 -5.30
N VAL A 59 6.14 3.89 -5.74
CA VAL A 59 6.28 3.48 -7.13
C VAL A 59 5.14 2.53 -7.48
N LEU A 60 4.86 2.40 -8.77
CA LEU A 60 3.93 1.40 -9.26
C LEU A 60 4.47 -0.02 -9.06
N ASP A 61 3.65 -0.94 -8.56
CA ASP A 61 3.98 -2.36 -8.55
C ASP A 61 3.54 -3.04 -9.84
N ILE A 62 4.42 -3.04 -10.84
CA ILE A 62 4.15 -3.61 -12.17
C ILE A 62 3.87 -5.13 -12.15
N ALA A 63 4.29 -5.83 -11.10
CA ALA A 63 4.03 -7.26 -10.93
C ALA A 63 2.61 -7.55 -10.43
N ALA A 64 1.95 -6.55 -9.82
CA ALA A 64 0.59 -6.68 -9.34
C ALA A 64 -0.41 -6.47 -10.49
N PRO A 65 -1.54 -7.19 -10.48
CA PRO A 65 -2.57 -6.99 -11.49
C PRO A 65 -3.20 -5.60 -11.35
N PHE A 66 -3.46 -4.95 -12.49
CA PHE A 66 -4.36 -3.81 -12.57
C PHE A 66 -5.78 -4.28 -12.89
N VAL A 67 -6.77 -3.44 -12.59
CA VAL A 67 -8.16 -3.65 -13.02
C VAL A 67 -8.59 -2.40 -13.76
N ALA A 68 -8.83 -2.49 -15.06
CA ALA A 68 -9.35 -1.39 -15.88
C ALA A 68 -10.81 -1.64 -16.26
N ASP A 69 -11.55 -0.57 -16.51
CA ASP A 69 -12.90 -0.64 -17.05
C ASP A 69 -12.88 -1.33 -18.43
N PRO A 70 -13.64 -2.41 -18.63
CA PRO A 70 -13.61 -3.18 -19.87
C PRO A 70 -14.10 -2.41 -21.10
N ALA A 71 -14.82 -1.29 -20.93
CA ALA A 71 -15.18 -0.43 -22.05
C ALA A 71 -13.93 0.21 -22.69
N PHE A 72 -12.88 0.46 -21.90
CA PHE A 72 -11.60 1.01 -22.37
C PHE A 72 -10.68 -0.12 -22.82
N ASN A 73 -11.01 -0.67 -23.99
CA ASN A 73 -10.44 -1.90 -24.53
C ASN A 73 -9.22 -1.70 -25.44
N THR A 74 -8.70 -0.48 -25.56
CA THR A 74 -7.49 -0.23 -26.37
C THR A 74 -6.41 0.51 -25.61
N PHE A 75 -5.16 0.09 -25.85
CA PHE A 75 -3.98 0.57 -25.13
C PHE A 75 -2.90 1.03 -26.12
N PRO A 76 -2.92 2.31 -26.55
CA PRO A 76 -2.07 2.81 -27.62
C PRO A 76 -0.56 2.60 -27.40
N ASP A 77 -0.06 2.80 -26.18
CA ASP A 77 1.36 2.63 -25.86
C ASP A 77 1.82 1.16 -25.86
N TYR A 78 0.93 0.26 -25.46
CA TYR A 78 1.19 -1.16 -25.57
C TYR A 78 1.20 -1.61 -27.04
N ALA A 79 0.26 -1.10 -27.84
CA ALA A 79 0.22 -1.32 -29.29
C ALA A 79 1.47 -0.78 -29.98
N TYR A 80 1.95 0.41 -29.59
CA TYR A 80 3.19 0.99 -30.08
C TYR A 80 4.40 0.08 -29.81
N SER A 81 4.44 -0.54 -28.62
CA SER A 81 5.52 -1.45 -28.23
C SER A 81 5.40 -2.85 -28.87
N ASN A 82 4.20 -3.25 -29.30
CA ASN A 82 3.89 -4.59 -29.80
C ASN A 82 3.08 -4.56 -31.11
N PRO A 83 3.52 -3.83 -32.15
CA PRO A 83 2.66 -3.49 -33.29
C PRO A 83 2.22 -4.71 -34.13
N LEU A 84 3.01 -5.78 -34.13
CA LEU A 84 2.72 -7.00 -34.90
C LEU A 84 1.80 -7.99 -34.17
N ASN A 85 1.69 -7.89 -32.85
CA ASN A 85 0.98 -8.85 -31.99
C ASN A 85 -0.20 -8.22 -31.25
N TYR A 86 -0.45 -6.94 -31.47
CA TYR A 86 -1.52 -6.22 -30.80
C TYR A 86 -2.88 -6.66 -31.33
N ALA A 87 -3.80 -6.93 -30.40
CA ALA A 87 -5.22 -7.07 -30.68
C ALA A 87 -6.00 -6.23 -29.68
N VAL A 88 -7.19 -5.77 -30.06
CA VAL A 88 -8.09 -5.05 -29.15
C VAL A 88 -8.36 -5.90 -27.92
N GLY A 89 -8.26 -5.29 -26.74
CA GLY A 89 -8.37 -5.95 -25.43
C GLY A 89 -7.08 -6.57 -24.91
N ASN A 90 -6.03 -6.71 -25.73
CA ASN A 90 -4.74 -7.24 -25.27
C ASN A 90 -3.83 -6.14 -24.73
N GLY A 91 -3.10 -6.46 -23.65
CA GLY A 91 -2.05 -5.63 -23.09
C GLY A 91 -2.47 -4.91 -21.82
N HIS A 92 -1.93 -3.71 -21.62
CA HIS A 92 -2.17 -2.90 -20.43
C HIS A 92 -2.12 -1.40 -20.74
N PRO A 93 -2.79 -0.57 -19.93
CA PRO A 93 -2.87 0.88 -20.16
C PRO A 93 -1.65 1.66 -19.65
N LEU A 94 -0.73 0.99 -18.95
CA LEU A 94 0.39 1.61 -18.24
C LEU A 94 1.57 1.89 -19.19
N ALA A 95 2.10 3.11 -19.17
CA ALA A 95 3.13 3.58 -20.11
C ALA A 95 4.11 4.54 -19.45
N LYS A 96 5.27 4.75 -20.10
CA LYS A 96 6.27 5.73 -19.63
C LYS A 96 5.70 7.16 -19.63
N SER A 97 6.08 7.96 -18.64
CA SER A 97 5.60 9.35 -18.53
C SER A 97 6.21 10.33 -19.53
N THR A 98 7.31 9.95 -20.19
CA THR A 98 8.13 10.87 -21.01
C THR A 98 8.16 10.52 -22.50
N GLU A 99 7.80 9.30 -22.88
CA GLU A 99 7.84 8.81 -24.25
C GLU A 99 6.77 7.73 -24.47
N ALA A 100 6.48 7.43 -25.72
CA ALA A 100 5.56 6.35 -26.07
C ALA A 100 6.19 4.98 -25.76
N GLY A 101 5.39 4.07 -25.22
CA GLY A 101 5.77 2.67 -25.02
C GLY A 101 5.60 2.13 -23.61
N ALA A 102 5.91 0.84 -23.46
CA ALA A 102 5.70 0.09 -22.23
C ALA A 102 6.49 0.67 -21.05
N LEU A 103 5.87 0.61 -19.87
CA LEU A 103 6.42 1.16 -18.64
C LEU A 103 7.73 0.49 -18.22
N ASP A 104 8.68 1.29 -17.71
CA ASP A 104 9.88 0.79 -17.03
C ASP A 104 9.55 0.25 -15.62
N ALA A 105 10.38 -0.64 -15.07
CA ALA A 105 10.14 -1.18 -13.73
C ALA A 105 10.16 -0.07 -12.65
N ASP A 106 9.31 -0.21 -11.62
CA ASP A 106 9.29 0.62 -10.41
C ASP A 106 9.22 2.14 -10.68
N ALA A 107 8.31 2.57 -11.55
CA ALA A 107 8.12 3.98 -11.90
C ALA A 107 7.36 4.77 -10.82
N SER A 108 7.92 5.90 -10.38
CA SER A 108 7.22 6.92 -9.57
C SER A 108 6.41 7.90 -10.42
N ASP A 109 6.74 8.03 -11.70
CA ASP A 109 6.03 8.85 -12.68
C ASP A 109 5.67 8.00 -13.90
N PHE A 110 4.38 7.80 -14.14
CA PHE A 110 3.88 6.96 -15.24
C PHE A 110 2.62 7.52 -15.87
N SER A 111 2.27 6.99 -17.03
CA SER A 111 1.08 7.37 -17.78
C SER A 111 0.07 6.24 -17.87
N ILE A 112 -1.20 6.60 -17.93
CA ILE A 112 -2.34 5.72 -18.20
C ILE A 112 -2.93 6.18 -19.53
N SER A 113 -2.92 5.30 -20.53
CA SER A 113 -3.27 5.59 -21.92
C SER A 113 -4.27 4.57 -22.41
N MET A 114 -5.53 4.99 -22.57
CA MET A 114 -6.64 4.09 -22.88
C MET A 114 -7.59 4.69 -23.91
N GLY A 115 -8.16 3.85 -24.76
CA GLY A 115 -9.18 4.22 -25.74
C GLY A 115 -10.35 3.24 -25.78
N VAL A 116 -11.43 3.66 -26.41
CA VAL A 116 -12.63 2.86 -26.62
C VAL A 116 -12.82 2.59 -28.11
N LEU A 117 -12.75 1.32 -28.51
CA LEU A 117 -13.19 0.87 -29.82
C LEU A 117 -14.44 0.00 -29.70
N ASP A 118 -15.35 0.11 -30.66
CA ASP A 118 -16.47 -0.83 -30.78
C ASP A 118 -16.02 -2.18 -31.39
N GLN A 119 -16.96 -3.13 -31.48
CA GLN A 119 -16.72 -4.46 -32.05
C GLN A 119 -16.32 -4.43 -33.54
N THR A 120 -16.46 -3.28 -34.21
CA THR A 120 -16.07 -3.06 -35.60
C THR A 120 -14.73 -2.32 -35.72
N GLY A 121 -14.08 -1.99 -34.59
CA GLY A 121 -12.82 -1.26 -34.55
C GLY A 121 -12.94 0.25 -34.73
N ASN A 122 -14.15 0.80 -34.72
CA ASN A 122 -14.37 2.24 -34.80
C ASN A 122 -14.30 2.87 -33.40
N GLN A 123 -13.84 4.12 -33.34
CA GLN A 123 -13.79 4.86 -32.09
C GLN A 123 -15.20 5.11 -31.58
N SER A 124 -15.52 4.56 -30.41
CA SER A 124 -16.82 4.72 -29.76
C SER A 124 -16.71 5.63 -28.54
N ALA A 125 -17.86 6.12 -28.08
CA ALA A 125 -17.99 6.69 -26.76
C ALA A 125 -17.84 5.60 -25.69
N GLY A 126 -17.11 5.92 -24.62
CA GLY A 126 -17.10 5.18 -23.37
C GLY A 126 -18.32 5.49 -22.50
N PRO A 127 -18.40 4.89 -21.30
CA PRO A 127 -19.54 5.10 -20.40
C PRO A 127 -19.56 6.53 -19.85
N ALA A 128 -20.75 7.06 -19.54
CA ALA A 128 -20.92 8.36 -18.89
C ALA A 128 -20.40 8.38 -17.45
N THR A 129 -20.30 7.22 -16.81
CA THR A 129 -19.78 7.07 -15.46
C THR A 129 -19.05 5.76 -15.35
N THR A 130 -17.90 5.79 -14.70
CA THR A 130 -17.18 4.59 -14.28
C THR A 130 -16.83 4.74 -12.81
N THR A 131 -17.17 3.73 -12.02
CA THR A 131 -16.81 3.65 -10.60
C THR A 131 -15.38 3.15 -10.42
N ASN A 132 -14.81 2.49 -11.43
CA ASN A 132 -13.44 2.04 -11.47
C ASN A 132 -12.94 2.12 -12.92
N LEU A 133 -12.49 3.32 -13.31
CA LEU A 133 -11.81 3.49 -14.59
C LEU A 133 -10.57 2.60 -14.62
N ILE A 134 -9.78 2.69 -13.55
CA ILE A 134 -8.60 1.88 -13.34
C ILE A 134 -8.23 1.84 -11.86
N THR A 135 -7.83 0.66 -11.40
CA THR A 135 -7.17 0.44 -10.11
C THR A 135 -5.77 -0.09 -10.34
N VAL A 136 -4.80 0.56 -9.71
CA VAL A 136 -3.38 0.16 -9.73
C VAL A 136 -2.83 -0.03 -8.33
N GLN A 137 -1.87 -0.94 -8.18
CA GLN A 137 -1.19 -1.20 -6.92
C GLN A 137 0.10 -0.38 -6.84
N LEU A 138 0.24 0.41 -5.79
CA LEU A 138 1.48 1.07 -5.44
C LEU A 138 2.26 0.22 -4.43
N LYS A 139 3.57 0.42 -4.37
CA LYS A 139 4.51 -0.10 -3.35
C LYS A 139 5.55 0.97 -3.03
N GLY A 140 6.35 0.80 -1.98
CA GLY A 140 7.40 1.77 -1.63
C GLY A 140 7.52 2.00 -0.13
N VAL A 141 8.16 3.13 0.24
CA VAL A 141 8.54 3.44 1.64
C VAL A 141 7.87 4.69 2.22
N GLY A 142 7.11 5.46 1.44
CA GLY A 142 6.30 6.59 1.91
C GLY A 142 4.84 6.22 2.16
N CYS A 143 4.37 6.39 3.39
CA CYS A 143 2.96 6.23 3.75
C CYS A 143 2.54 7.25 4.84
N PRO A 144 1.48 8.04 4.61
CA PRO A 144 0.74 8.15 3.34
C PRO A 144 1.63 8.68 2.21
N THR A 145 1.32 8.33 0.96
CA THR A 145 1.93 8.96 -0.23
C THR A 145 0.91 9.85 -0.88
N THR A 146 1.32 11.07 -1.25
CA THR A 146 0.50 11.93 -2.08
C THR A 146 0.66 11.51 -3.54
N VAL A 147 -0.45 11.14 -4.18
CA VAL A 147 -0.51 10.88 -5.61
C VAL A 147 -1.18 12.06 -6.31
N THR A 148 -0.52 12.59 -7.34
CA THR A 148 -1.08 13.62 -8.21
C THR A 148 -1.46 12.99 -9.55
N ILE A 149 -2.68 13.25 -10.00
CA ILE A 149 -3.23 12.80 -11.28
C ILE A 149 -3.43 14.05 -12.13
N SER A 150 -2.73 14.12 -13.25
CA SER A 150 -2.75 15.24 -14.19
C SER A 150 -3.13 14.75 -15.59
N ALA A 151 -3.50 15.67 -16.48
CA ALA A 151 -3.62 15.35 -17.89
C ALA A 151 -2.23 15.00 -18.48
N ASP A 152 -2.16 13.93 -19.27
CA ASP A 152 -0.96 13.63 -20.06
C ASP A 152 -1.05 14.33 -21.43
N THR A 153 -0.43 15.51 -21.52
CA THR A 153 -0.42 16.33 -22.73
C THR A 153 0.48 15.81 -23.85
N LEU A 154 1.31 14.78 -23.59
CA LEU A 154 2.05 14.09 -24.64
C LEU A 154 1.14 13.18 -25.47
N ARG A 155 0.11 12.61 -24.83
CA ARG A 155 -0.78 11.59 -25.41
C ARG A 155 -2.17 12.11 -25.75
N GLY A 156 -2.65 13.09 -25.00
CA GLY A 156 -4.00 13.59 -25.10
C GLY A 156 -4.09 15.10 -24.95
N PRO A 157 -5.31 15.65 -24.99
CA PRO A 157 -5.53 17.08 -24.79
C PRO A 157 -5.22 17.48 -23.34
N ALA A 158 -5.15 18.79 -23.09
CA ALA A 158 -4.92 19.34 -21.75
C ALA A 158 -5.99 18.96 -20.70
N SER A 159 -7.13 18.44 -21.14
CA SER A 159 -8.16 17.87 -20.26
C SER A 159 -7.90 16.41 -19.86
N GLY A 160 -6.93 15.73 -20.48
CA GLY A 160 -6.65 14.30 -20.24
C GLY A 160 -7.72 13.35 -20.79
N VAL A 161 -8.69 13.86 -21.56
CA VAL A 161 -9.79 13.08 -22.12
C VAL A 161 -9.97 13.39 -23.60
N VAL A 162 -9.95 12.35 -24.43
CA VAL A 162 -10.20 12.46 -25.88
C VAL A 162 -11.71 12.47 -26.13
N GLY A 163 -12.21 13.53 -26.77
CA GLY A 163 -13.61 13.76 -27.10
C GLY A 163 -13.74 15.03 -27.96
N SER A 164 -14.97 15.42 -28.33
CA SER A 164 -15.18 16.54 -29.27
C SER A 164 -14.74 17.87 -28.66
N VAL A 165 -15.11 18.13 -27.39
CA VAL A 165 -14.67 19.29 -26.59
C VAL A 165 -14.88 19.00 -25.09
N LEU A 166 -14.08 18.12 -24.49
CA LEU A 166 -14.21 17.78 -23.07
C LEU A 166 -13.20 18.56 -22.21
N SER A 167 -13.69 19.23 -21.15
CA SER A 167 -12.88 19.76 -20.05
C SER A 167 -12.85 18.77 -18.88
N SER A 168 -11.85 18.89 -18.01
CA SER A 168 -11.78 18.07 -16.79
C SER A 168 -11.39 18.88 -15.55
N ASN A 169 -11.55 18.29 -14.37
CA ASN A 169 -11.12 18.85 -13.10
C ASN A 169 -9.64 18.56 -12.78
N LEU A 170 -8.87 18.05 -13.73
CA LEU A 170 -7.45 17.76 -13.52
C LEU A 170 -6.64 19.07 -13.42
N PRO A 171 -5.56 19.11 -12.61
CA PRO A 171 -5.06 18.00 -11.79
C PRO A 171 -5.85 17.78 -10.49
N ILE A 172 -5.88 16.53 -10.02
CA ILE A 172 -6.41 16.17 -8.69
C ILE A 172 -5.32 15.48 -7.86
N THR A 173 -5.44 15.55 -6.55
CA THR A 173 -4.54 14.87 -5.60
C THR A 173 -5.33 13.95 -4.69
N VAL A 174 -4.70 12.85 -4.28
CA VAL A 174 -5.24 11.89 -3.32
C VAL A 174 -4.11 11.35 -2.46
N GLU A 175 -4.38 11.19 -1.16
CA GLU A 175 -3.50 10.42 -0.29
C GLU A 175 -3.85 8.94 -0.41
N VAL A 176 -2.86 8.12 -0.76
CA VAL A 176 -3.01 6.66 -0.81
C VAL A 176 -2.21 6.07 0.35
N LEU A 177 -2.85 5.24 1.17
CA LEU A 177 -2.16 4.45 2.17
C LEU A 177 -1.48 3.28 1.48
N ASN A 178 -0.29 3.56 0.93
CA ASN A 178 0.55 2.57 0.28
C ASN A 178 0.91 1.43 1.25
N MET A 179 1.04 0.19 0.73
CA MET A 179 1.63 -0.93 1.46
C MET A 179 3.14 -0.73 1.61
N CYS A 180 3.54 0.29 2.34
CA CYS A 180 4.75 0.20 3.13
C CYS A 180 4.39 -0.79 4.23
N GLY A 181 4.57 -2.08 3.96
CA GLY A 181 4.06 -3.15 4.80
C GLY A 181 4.71 -3.13 6.17
N GLU A 182 4.21 -2.32 7.10
CA GLU A 182 4.39 -2.59 8.50
C GLU A 182 3.64 -3.86 8.79
N CYS A 183 4.39 -4.88 9.14
CA CYS A 183 3.87 -6.18 9.50
C CYS A 183 2.92 -6.09 10.70
N LEU A 184 3.05 -5.07 11.56
CA LEU A 184 2.13 -4.74 12.62
C LEU A 184 1.07 -3.70 12.16
N LYS A 185 -0.18 -3.88 12.57
CA LYS A 185 -1.27 -2.93 12.28
C LYS A 185 -1.14 -1.69 13.18
N TRP A 186 -1.41 -0.51 12.63
CA TRP A 186 -1.44 0.74 13.40
C TRP A 186 -2.45 0.73 14.55
N SER A 187 -3.50 -0.10 14.44
CA SER A 187 -4.53 -0.29 15.45
C SER A 187 -4.14 -1.28 16.56
N ALA A 188 -3.00 -1.96 16.45
CA ALA A 188 -2.52 -2.86 17.49
C ALA A 188 -2.09 -2.06 18.73
N PRO A 189 -2.45 -2.49 19.95
CA PRO A 189 -2.05 -1.81 21.19
C PRO A 189 -0.54 -1.58 21.33
N GLU A 190 0.27 -2.52 20.84
CA GLU A 190 1.74 -2.50 20.87
C GLU A 190 2.38 -1.62 19.78
N TYR A 191 1.61 -1.14 18.80
CA TYR A 191 2.14 -0.40 17.66
C TYR A 191 2.94 0.87 18.02
N PRO A 192 2.46 1.75 18.93
CA PRO A 192 3.24 2.92 19.34
C PRO A 192 4.61 2.55 19.93
N ASP A 193 4.68 1.44 20.65
CA ASP A 193 5.90 0.96 21.30
C ASP A 193 6.85 0.31 20.28
N TRP A 194 6.31 -0.48 19.35
CA TRP A 194 7.06 -1.02 18.22
C TRP A 194 7.75 0.08 17.42
N VAL A 195 7.04 1.19 17.15
CA VAL A 195 7.61 2.39 16.51
C VAL A 195 8.71 3.02 17.38
N ALA A 196 8.48 3.16 18.68
CA ALA A 196 9.46 3.73 19.61
C ALA A 196 10.77 2.92 19.69
N TRP A 197 10.70 1.61 19.46
CA TRP A 197 11.85 0.71 19.38
C TRP A 197 12.49 0.61 17.99
N GLY A 198 12.08 1.45 17.04
CA GLY A 198 12.64 1.46 15.69
C GLY A 198 12.12 0.34 14.79
N LYS A 199 10.90 -0.12 15.04
CA LYS A 199 10.20 -1.15 14.25
C LYS A 199 10.99 -2.46 14.12
N PRO A 200 11.39 -3.10 15.24
CA PRO A 200 12.19 -4.32 15.20
C PRO A 200 11.46 -5.41 14.39
N ALA A 201 12.12 -5.95 13.37
CA ALA A 201 11.56 -6.96 12.47
C ALA A 201 11.09 -8.22 13.21
N CYS A 202 11.76 -8.56 14.31
CA CYS A 202 11.47 -9.75 15.09
C CYS A 202 10.09 -9.77 15.73
N TRP A 203 9.50 -8.62 16.06
CA TRP A 203 8.12 -8.56 16.57
C TRP A 203 7.11 -9.08 15.55
N CYS A 204 7.51 -9.15 14.28
CA CYS A 204 6.69 -9.66 13.20
C CYS A 204 7.05 -11.08 12.76
N TYR A 205 7.84 -11.83 13.53
CA TYR A 205 8.00 -13.26 13.28
C TYR A 205 6.77 -14.01 13.80
N ARG A 206 6.34 -15.03 13.04
CA ARG A 206 5.12 -15.82 13.30
C ARG A 206 4.96 -16.28 14.74
N ARG A 207 6.06 -16.52 15.45
CA ARG A 207 6.09 -17.14 16.77
C ARG A 207 6.92 -16.35 17.78
N GLN A 208 7.27 -15.09 17.49
CA GLN A 208 8.10 -14.31 18.43
C GLN A 208 7.41 -14.16 19.77
N CYS A 209 6.10 -13.89 19.81
CA CYS A 209 5.30 -13.86 21.04
C CYS A 209 5.19 -15.20 21.78
N ARG A 210 5.88 -16.26 21.33
CA ARG A 210 5.96 -17.58 21.95
C ARG A 210 7.39 -17.97 22.32
N GLY A 211 8.38 -17.13 22.01
CA GLY A 211 9.80 -17.36 22.32
C GLY A 211 10.72 -17.58 21.11
N ASP A 212 10.22 -17.44 19.87
CA ASP A 212 11.02 -17.50 18.65
C ASP A 212 11.68 -16.13 18.38
N ILE A 213 12.75 -15.85 19.11
CA ILE A 213 13.37 -14.52 19.25
C ILE A 213 14.13 -14.15 17.98
N ASN A 214 14.77 -15.13 17.35
CA ASN A 214 15.53 -14.94 16.11
C ASN A 214 14.75 -15.35 14.83
N GLY A 215 13.59 -16.02 14.99
CA GLY A 215 12.72 -16.51 13.92
C GLY A 215 13.27 -17.72 13.15
N LYS A 216 14.38 -18.31 13.59
CA LYS A 216 15.14 -19.37 12.90
C LYS A 216 15.04 -20.66 13.67
N LYS A 217 14.87 -21.77 12.94
CA LYS A 217 14.94 -23.11 13.53
C LYS A 217 16.31 -23.35 14.16
N GLU A 218 16.34 -24.03 15.31
CA GLU A 218 17.59 -24.42 15.95
C GLU A 218 18.46 -25.31 15.04
N PRO A 219 19.79 -25.16 15.08
CA PRO A 219 20.72 -25.87 14.19
C PRO A 219 20.77 -27.38 14.47
N ILE A 220 20.40 -27.81 15.68
CA ILE A 220 20.41 -29.22 16.08
C ILE A 220 19.01 -29.60 16.55
N GLY A 221 18.49 -30.71 16.01
CA GLY A 221 17.19 -31.27 16.37
C GLY A 221 16.01 -30.68 15.59
N THR A 222 14.81 -30.80 16.16
CA THR A 222 13.55 -30.38 15.53
C THR A 222 12.96 -29.13 16.16
N ALA A 223 13.56 -28.59 17.21
CA ALA A 223 13.05 -27.44 17.94
C ALA A 223 13.09 -26.17 17.07
N GLN A 224 12.02 -25.38 17.13
CA GLN A 224 12.02 -24.00 16.62
C GLN A 224 12.59 -23.07 17.68
N ILE A 225 12.16 -23.23 18.94
CA ILE A 225 12.58 -22.40 20.07
C ILE A 225 13.53 -23.21 20.93
N GLY A 226 14.79 -22.79 21.05
CA GLY A 226 15.77 -23.58 21.79
C GLY A 226 16.95 -22.77 22.33
N ALA A 227 18.14 -23.37 22.26
CA ALA A 227 19.33 -22.86 22.92
C ALA A 227 19.74 -21.48 22.40
N THR A 228 19.52 -21.21 21.12
CA THR A 228 19.86 -19.94 20.49
C THR A 228 18.94 -18.83 21.03
N ASP A 229 17.63 -19.05 21.06
CA ASP A 229 16.69 -18.10 21.64
C ASP A 229 16.92 -17.93 23.15
N LEU A 230 17.19 -19.02 23.87
CA LEU A 230 17.43 -18.98 25.32
C LEU A 230 18.65 -18.12 25.67
N ASN A 231 19.70 -18.14 24.85
CA ASN A 231 20.88 -17.30 25.09
C ASN A 231 20.55 -15.81 24.96
N THR A 232 19.78 -15.43 23.94
CA THR A 232 19.32 -14.03 23.79
C THR A 232 18.36 -13.66 24.91
N PHE A 233 17.40 -14.53 25.26
CA PHE A 233 16.47 -14.32 26.37
C PHE A 233 17.21 -14.06 27.68
N LYS A 234 18.21 -14.88 28.02
CA LYS A 234 19.01 -14.72 29.24
C LYS A 234 19.77 -13.39 29.29
N SER A 235 20.28 -12.91 28.16
CA SER A 235 20.97 -11.61 28.09
C SER A 235 20.02 -10.44 28.25
N ALA A 236 18.77 -10.58 27.81
CA ALA A 236 17.72 -9.57 27.91
C ALA A 236 16.98 -9.57 29.26
N PHE A 237 16.94 -10.71 29.97
CA PHE A 237 16.12 -10.88 31.17
C PHE A 237 16.50 -9.90 32.29
N GLY A 238 15.49 -9.24 32.87
CA GLY A 238 15.64 -8.28 33.95
C GLY A 238 16.17 -6.91 33.51
N LYS A 239 16.39 -6.67 32.21
CA LYS A 239 16.87 -5.39 31.68
C LYS A 239 15.72 -4.40 31.53
N ASN A 240 15.95 -3.16 31.93
CA ASN A 240 15.06 -2.04 31.62
C ASN A 240 15.25 -1.59 30.15
N PRO A 241 14.37 -0.74 29.59
CA PRO A 241 14.49 -0.29 28.20
C PRO A 241 15.87 0.28 27.82
N THR A 242 16.50 1.06 28.71
CA THR A 242 17.81 1.68 28.44
C THR A 242 18.91 0.62 28.32
N ASP A 243 18.96 -0.35 29.24
CA ASP A 243 19.95 -1.41 29.21
C ASP A 243 19.70 -2.41 28.07
N LEU A 244 18.43 -2.64 27.74
CA LEU A 244 18.02 -3.60 26.71
C LEU A 244 18.43 -3.14 25.30
N ALA A 245 18.51 -1.82 25.06
CA ALA A 245 18.98 -1.26 23.80
C ALA A 245 20.44 -1.66 23.45
N PHE A 246 21.24 -2.06 24.44
CA PHE A 246 22.61 -2.54 24.24
C PHE A 246 22.72 -4.06 24.06
N VAL A 247 21.62 -4.79 24.19
CA VAL A 247 21.58 -6.24 23.97
C VAL A 247 21.15 -6.49 22.53
N SER A 248 22.01 -7.15 21.74
CA SER A 248 21.68 -7.54 20.37
C SER A 248 20.41 -8.40 20.36
N ASN A 249 19.40 -7.98 19.60
CA ASN A 249 18.04 -8.56 19.58
C ASN A 249 17.37 -8.66 20.96
N GLY A 250 17.77 -7.84 21.94
CA GLY A 250 17.24 -7.88 23.29
C GLY A 250 15.73 -7.64 23.33
N ILE A 251 15.24 -6.62 22.61
CA ILE A 251 13.81 -6.31 22.53
C ILE A 251 12.98 -7.43 21.88
N CYS A 252 13.60 -8.34 21.16
CA CYS A 252 12.92 -9.52 20.61
C CYS A 252 12.60 -10.57 21.69
N ALA A 253 13.18 -10.45 22.88
CA ALA A 253 12.86 -11.31 24.03
C ALA A 253 11.65 -10.82 24.85
N ASP A 254 11.10 -9.65 24.51
CA ASP A 254 9.81 -9.16 25.03
C ASP A 254 8.69 -9.86 24.25
N LEU A 255 8.12 -10.91 24.84
CA LEU A 255 7.21 -11.85 24.14
C LEU A 255 5.75 -11.42 24.27
N ASN A 256 5.42 -10.54 25.20
CA ASN A 256 4.08 -10.00 25.39
C ASN A 256 3.93 -8.55 24.90
N HIS A 257 5.03 -7.93 24.45
CA HIS A 257 5.12 -6.54 23.99
C HIS A 257 4.66 -5.53 25.06
N ALA A 258 4.87 -5.86 26.34
CA ALA A 258 4.40 -5.07 27.46
C ALA A 258 5.46 -4.95 28.56
N LYS A 259 5.50 -3.80 29.22
CA LYS A 259 6.35 -3.61 30.41
C LYS A 259 5.90 -4.53 31.54
N GLU A 260 6.85 -5.05 32.31
CA GLU A 260 6.53 -5.81 33.51
C GLU A 260 5.76 -4.96 34.53
N LYS A 261 4.82 -5.61 35.23
CA LYS A 261 3.96 -4.93 36.22
C LYS A 261 4.71 -4.51 37.48
N ILE A 262 5.84 -5.15 37.77
CA ILE A 262 6.65 -4.92 38.96
C ILE A 262 8.11 -4.69 38.54
N GLY A 263 8.68 -3.60 39.02
CA GLY A 263 10.05 -3.20 38.70
C GLY A 263 10.14 -2.34 37.43
N THR A 264 11.37 -2.18 36.93
CA THR A 264 11.68 -1.37 35.73
C THR A 264 12.04 -2.22 34.51
N ALA A 265 12.04 -3.55 34.66
CA ALA A 265 12.40 -4.47 33.59
C ALA A 265 11.37 -4.44 32.47
N ARG A 266 11.85 -4.58 31.23
CA ARG A 266 11.02 -4.78 30.04
C ARG A 266 10.80 -6.26 29.77
N VAL A 267 11.86 -7.07 29.86
CA VAL A 267 11.80 -8.52 29.70
C VAL A 267 11.89 -9.17 31.07
N GLY A 268 10.89 -9.93 31.48
CA GLY A 268 10.82 -10.44 32.86
C GLY A 268 10.00 -11.71 33.06
N ALA A 269 9.38 -11.79 34.23
CA ALA A 269 8.68 -13.00 34.70
C ALA A 269 7.52 -13.40 33.79
N THR A 270 6.83 -12.42 33.19
CA THR A 270 5.72 -12.67 32.26
C THR A 270 6.24 -13.31 30.97
N ASP A 271 7.34 -12.78 30.42
CA ASP A 271 8.00 -13.35 29.23
C ASP A 271 8.59 -14.73 29.52
N LEU A 272 9.19 -14.92 30.70
CA LEU A 272 9.73 -16.20 31.10
C LEU A 272 8.63 -17.28 31.20
N GLY A 273 7.45 -16.89 31.66
CA GLY A 273 6.27 -17.76 31.65
C GLY A 273 5.91 -18.22 30.24
N GLN A 274 5.85 -17.29 29.28
CA GLN A 274 5.61 -17.59 27.87
C GLN A 274 6.70 -18.49 27.27
N PHE A 275 7.97 -18.13 27.44
CA PHE A 275 9.11 -18.84 26.89
C PHE A 275 9.15 -20.31 27.31
N LYS A 276 8.90 -20.58 28.60
CA LYS A 276 8.89 -21.95 29.17
C LYS A 276 7.84 -22.87 28.55
N LEU A 277 6.71 -22.33 28.08
CA LEU A 277 5.62 -23.13 27.51
C LEU A 277 5.98 -23.76 26.16
N TYR A 278 6.90 -23.15 25.42
CA TYR A 278 7.21 -23.53 24.04
C TYR A 278 8.68 -23.91 23.80
N TYR A 279 9.55 -23.72 24.80
CA TYR A 279 10.94 -24.16 24.73
C TYR A 279 11.06 -25.65 24.36
N GLY A 280 11.93 -25.95 23.40
CA GLY A 280 12.20 -27.29 22.90
C GLY A 280 11.15 -27.86 21.94
N LYS A 281 10.08 -27.10 21.63
CA LYS A 281 9.01 -27.57 20.72
C LYS A 281 9.38 -27.32 19.26
N ALA A 282 8.94 -28.22 18.39
CA ALA A 282 8.99 -28.02 16.94
C ALA A 282 7.96 -26.98 16.48
N ALA A 283 8.20 -26.34 15.32
CA ALA A 283 7.33 -25.29 14.78
C ALA A 283 5.85 -25.68 14.67
N ALA A 284 5.56 -26.95 14.35
CA ALA A 284 4.20 -27.48 14.23
C ALA A 284 3.43 -27.53 15.57
N ALA A 285 4.14 -27.51 16.71
CA ALA A 285 3.55 -27.56 18.05
C ALA A 285 3.47 -26.19 18.73
N ILE A 286 3.78 -25.11 18.01
CA ILE A 286 3.80 -23.74 18.52
C ILE A 286 2.76 -22.92 17.77
N PRO A 287 1.71 -22.43 18.45
CA PRO A 287 0.73 -21.53 17.87
C PRO A 287 1.38 -20.25 17.33
N GLU A 288 0.83 -19.69 16.26
CA GLU A 288 1.27 -18.39 15.77
C GLU A 288 0.78 -17.26 16.70
N CYS A 289 1.41 -16.10 16.55
CA CYS A 289 0.98 -14.86 17.18
C CYS A 289 -0.36 -14.38 16.60
N ASP A 290 -1.07 -13.51 17.32
CA ASP A 290 -2.45 -13.16 16.99
C ASP A 290 -2.54 -12.30 15.71
N PHE A 291 -3.06 -12.86 14.62
CA PHE A 291 -3.29 -12.16 13.35
C PHE A 291 -4.19 -10.92 13.44
N LEU A 292 -4.93 -10.71 14.54
CA LEU A 292 -5.68 -9.47 14.74
C LEU A 292 -4.76 -8.26 14.80
N HIS A 293 -3.51 -8.40 15.23
CA HIS A 293 -2.55 -7.30 15.36
C HIS A 293 -1.60 -7.18 14.16
N TYR A 294 -1.50 -8.20 13.30
CA TYR A 294 -0.51 -8.25 12.22
C TYR A 294 -1.15 -8.27 10.83
N LYS A 295 -0.54 -7.54 9.89
CA LYS A 295 -0.91 -7.58 8.47
C LYS A 295 -0.31 -8.80 7.78
N PHE A 296 0.93 -9.14 8.12
CA PHE A 296 1.66 -10.30 7.61
C PHE A 296 2.86 -10.60 8.50
N TRP A 297 3.48 -11.76 8.29
CA TRP A 297 4.67 -12.19 9.03
C TRP A 297 5.94 -12.03 8.21
N LEU A 298 7.02 -11.64 8.88
CA LEU A 298 8.36 -11.64 8.31
C LEU A 298 9.02 -13.02 8.49
N THR A 299 9.93 -13.34 7.57
CA THR A 299 10.83 -14.48 7.66
C THR A 299 12.26 -13.93 7.84
N PRO A 300 13.06 -14.42 8.81
CA PRO A 300 14.40 -13.89 9.10
C PRO A 300 15.53 -14.43 8.21
#